data_AF-A0AAN7YM70-F1
#
_entry.id   AF-A0AAN7YM70-F1
#
_cell.length_a   1.000
_cell.length_b   1.000
_cell.length_c   1.000
_cell.angle_alpha   90.00
_cell.angle_beta   90.00
_cell.angle_gamma   90.00
#
_symmetry.space_group_name_H-M   'P 1'
#
loop_
_entity.id
_entity.type
_entity.pdbx_description
1 polymer ?
#
loop_
_entity_poly.entity_id
_entity_poly.type
_entity_poly.pdbx_seq_one_letter_code
_entity_poly.pdbx_strand_id
1 'polypeptide(L)'
;MEYYSQAIDLVKTTFGGSGGEAKIEEEVTTTTTTTTTTKVKSPKTLKSVIGSVKETIENDAEKNKSQRLNEGGSVKKLKKVSDRKTPFSGGFYVKLVKGGYCFLKGTYVTFKEEKVIKAFLSTLKIILFGVLASYLVIFFMTFPIRLFVSFLTWIGISHLESIDEMLDTKQVIDDIAYFIPLVVVGTLRYVVPSFNEDMFFFVLESQDKKLFSYLKDSKILKTYPMIGYLKRFSKLAVMGILVMIFGYIPYIGDFVLAVAQFYYSYKPLGQGTAFVLSLFSLYSPTKRIAANILKTSMAANSLGKELLEVYFMRLPDYKQELYIYRRFYGWIFGFSMLWTTVLRFPFVGAIFWGIAQGSTGFLILKLLQRNKLKYDNKETEVVLLGQDQLSDFQEDSSSPLLTSKKLNLKTKVN
;
A
#
# COMPACT_ATOMS: atom_id res chain seq x y z
N MET A 1 16.78 -9.64 26.06
CA MET A 1 16.79 -8.27 25.52
C MET A 1 16.65 -8.20 24.00
N GLU A 2 17.64 -8.55 23.16
CA GLU A 2 17.55 -8.36 21.68
C GLU A 2 16.23 -8.80 21.01
N TYR A 3 15.68 -9.96 21.38
CA TYR A 3 14.40 -10.46 20.86
C TYR A 3 13.23 -9.48 21.04
N TYR A 4 13.27 -8.64 22.08
CA TYR A 4 12.20 -7.70 22.43
C TYR A 4 12.26 -6.44 21.55
N SER A 5 13.45 -5.87 21.36
CA SER A 5 13.69 -4.81 20.38
C SER A 5 13.20 -5.24 18.99
N GLN A 6 13.45 -6.49 18.58
CA GLN A 6 13.07 -6.95 17.25
C GLN A 6 11.58 -7.28 17.09
N ALA A 7 10.89 -7.71 18.16
CA ALA A 7 9.43 -7.79 18.15
C ALA A 7 8.79 -6.39 18.10
N ILE A 8 9.32 -5.44 18.89
CA ILE A 8 8.85 -4.05 18.91
C ILE A 8 9.14 -3.35 17.57
N ASP A 9 10.31 -3.55 16.96
CA ASP A 9 10.61 -3.04 15.61
C ASP A 9 9.74 -3.71 14.54
N LEU A 10 9.46 -5.00 14.65
CA LEU A 10 8.51 -5.66 13.75
C LEU A 10 7.13 -5.02 13.87
N VAL A 11 6.70 -4.62 15.07
CA VAL A 11 5.44 -3.92 15.30
C VAL A 11 5.48 -2.45 14.87
N LYS A 12 6.39 -1.62 15.39
CA LYS A 12 6.58 -0.21 14.98
C LYS A 12 6.69 -0.10 13.45
N THR A 13 7.55 -0.91 12.82
CA THR A 13 7.85 -0.76 11.39
C THR A 13 6.93 -1.55 10.44
N THR A 14 6.03 -2.43 10.94
CA THR A 14 5.00 -3.11 10.10
C THR A 14 3.58 -2.60 10.36
N PHE A 15 3.30 -2.07 11.55
CA PHE A 15 1.96 -1.67 11.98
C PHE A 15 1.85 -0.22 12.47
N GLY A 16 2.94 0.54 12.62
CA GLY A 16 2.90 2.01 12.68
C GLY A 16 1.84 2.61 13.62
N GLY A 17 1.84 2.19 14.89
CA GLY A 17 1.02 2.79 15.94
C GLY A 17 0.13 1.83 16.74
N SER A 18 0.31 1.83 18.06
CA SER A 18 -0.76 1.95 19.07
C SER A 18 -0.15 1.75 20.45
N GLY A 19 0.10 2.84 21.18
CA GLY A 19 0.77 2.82 22.48
C GLY A 19 0.61 4.14 23.21
N GLY A 20 -0.64 4.57 23.43
CA GLY A 20 -0.98 5.77 24.18
C GLY A 20 -2.32 5.57 24.87
N GLU A 21 -2.31 5.60 26.20
CA GLU A 21 -3.53 5.49 27.01
C GLU A 21 -4.21 6.86 27.10
N ALA A 22 -5.37 6.98 26.44
CA ALA A 22 -6.22 8.15 26.59
C ALA A 22 -7.07 8.01 27.87
N LYS A 23 -6.53 8.42 29.02
CA LYS A 23 -7.36 8.85 30.15
C LYS A 23 -8.28 9.98 29.68
N ILE A 24 -9.55 9.89 30.04
CA ILE A 24 -10.48 11.02 29.98
C ILE A 24 -10.66 11.47 31.42
N GLU A 25 -10.13 12.64 31.76
CA GLU A 25 -10.44 13.34 33.00
C GLU A 25 -11.27 14.58 32.64
N GLU A 26 -12.35 14.79 33.38
CA GLU A 26 -13.21 15.98 33.26
C GLU A 26 -12.58 17.11 34.07
N GLU A 27 -12.48 18.32 33.50
CA GLU A 27 -12.41 19.53 34.31
C GLU A 27 -13.29 20.63 33.70
N VAL A 28 -13.91 21.41 34.59
CA VAL A 28 -15.00 22.34 34.28
C VAL A 28 -14.63 23.73 34.81
N THR A 29 -14.54 24.72 33.91
CA THR A 29 -14.64 26.13 34.32
C THR A 29 -15.34 26.99 33.26
N THR A 30 -16.24 27.85 33.73
CA THR A 30 -16.75 29.04 33.00
C THR A 30 -15.61 30.05 32.80
N THR A 31 -15.62 31.03 31.88
CA THR A 31 -16.67 31.96 31.41
C THR A 31 -16.16 32.54 30.04
N THR A 32 -16.83 33.33 29.17
CA THR A 32 -17.89 34.35 29.31
C THR A 32 -18.69 34.54 28.01
N THR A 33 -19.84 35.20 28.15
CA THR A 33 -20.82 35.70 27.17
C THR A 33 -20.29 36.43 25.91
N THR A 34 -20.81 36.05 24.74
CA THR A 34 -21.32 37.00 23.73
C THR A 34 -22.64 36.47 23.16
N THR A 35 -23.72 37.25 23.21
CA THR A 35 -25.08 36.73 23.01
C THR A 35 -25.54 36.75 21.55
N THR A 36 -25.75 35.58 20.94
CA THR A 36 -26.59 35.41 19.75
C THR A 36 -27.70 34.39 20.02
N THR A 37 -28.95 34.83 19.88
CA THR A 37 -30.16 34.06 20.24
C THR A 37 -30.47 32.94 19.24
N THR A 38 -29.63 31.90 19.25
CA THR A 38 -29.85 30.68 18.47
C THR A 38 -30.84 29.77 19.20
N LYS A 39 -31.96 29.42 18.55
CA LYS A 39 -33.06 28.66 19.16
C LYS A 39 -32.59 27.26 19.60
N VAL A 40 -32.36 27.10 20.90
CA VAL A 40 -31.76 25.88 21.51
C VAL A 40 -32.61 24.65 21.20
N LYS A 41 -32.08 23.75 20.38
CA LYS A 41 -32.64 22.39 20.21
C LYS A 41 -32.11 21.52 21.34
N SER A 42 -33.00 20.72 21.94
CA SER A 42 -32.68 19.73 22.99
C SER A 42 -31.40 18.95 22.66
N PRO A 43 -30.52 18.66 23.64
CA PRO A 43 -29.34 17.85 23.42
C PRO A 43 -29.73 16.51 22.79
N LYS A 44 -29.17 16.23 21.62
CA LYS A 44 -29.33 14.93 20.94
C LYS A 44 -28.63 13.88 21.78
N THR A 45 -29.39 12.92 22.32
CA THR A 45 -28.81 11.80 23.08
C THR A 45 -27.79 11.05 22.23
N LEU A 46 -26.71 10.57 22.84
CA LEU A 46 -25.60 9.89 22.15
C LEU A 46 -26.08 8.79 21.18
N LYS A 47 -27.13 8.05 21.60
CA LYS A 47 -27.81 7.00 20.84
C LYS A 47 -28.36 7.48 19.48
N SER A 48 -28.87 8.72 19.41
CA SER A 48 -29.37 9.33 18.17
C SER A 48 -28.24 9.78 17.23
N VAL A 49 -27.10 10.24 17.77
CA VAL A 49 -25.90 10.55 16.99
C VAL A 49 -25.35 9.28 16.36
N ILE A 50 -25.14 8.23 17.16
CA ILE A 50 -24.71 6.90 16.71
C ILE A 50 -25.66 6.34 15.63
N GLY A 51 -26.97 6.49 15.81
CA GLY A 51 -27.98 6.12 14.82
C GLY A 51 -27.76 6.81 13.46
N SER A 52 -27.67 8.14 13.47
CA SER A 52 -27.46 8.93 12.23
C SER A 52 -26.13 8.64 11.54
N VAL A 53 -25.07 8.35 12.31
CA VAL A 53 -23.76 7.95 11.76
C VAL A 53 -23.86 6.57 11.11
N LYS A 54 -24.54 5.61 11.75
CA LYS A 54 -24.76 4.26 11.20
C LYS A 54 -25.57 4.32 9.90
N GLU A 55 -26.65 5.07 9.88
CA GLU A 55 -27.52 5.25 8.70
C GLU A 55 -26.78 5.94 7.54
N THR A 56 -25.95 6.94 7.83
CA THR A 56 -25.07 7.56 6.82
C THR A 56 -24.08 6.53 6.24
N ILE A 57 -23.41 5.75 7.10
CA ILE A 57 -22.45 4.71 6.70
C ILE A 57 -23.12 3.60 5.87
N GLU A 58 -24.35 3.20 6.19
CA GLU A 58 -25.07 2.16 5.44
C GLU A 58 -25.53 2.66 4.06
N ASN A 59 -26.04 3.89 3.97
CA ASN A 59 -26.36 4.53 2.70
C ASN A 59 -25.11 4.72 1.80
N ASP A 60 -23.99 5.18 2.35
CA ASP A 60 -22.73 5.30 1.60
C ASP A 60 -22.15 3.94 1.21
N ALA A 61 -22.31 2.90 2.04
CA ALA A 61 -21.87 1.54 1.72
C ALA A 61 -22.69 0.92 0.59
N GLU A 62 -24.00 1.18 0.51
CA GLU A 62 -24.86 0.75 -0.59
C GLU A 62 -24.55 1.55 -1.88
N LYS A 63 -24.32 2.87 -1.78
CA LYS A 63 -23.92 3.73 -2.90
C LYS A 63 -22.54 3.36 -3.47
N ASN A 64 -21.62 2.88 -2.63
CA ASN A 64 -20.28 2.38 -3.03
C ASN A 64 -20.24 0.87 -3.31
N LYS A 65 -21.39 0.20 -3.43
CA LYS A 65 -21.49 -1.22 -3.76
C LYS A 65 -21.03 -1.44 -5.22
N SER A 66 -19.89 -2.11 -5.38
CA SER A 66 -19.21 -2.32 -6.68
C SER A 66 -20.17 -2.75 -7.79
N GLN A 67 -20.17 -2.03 -8.91
CA GLN A 67 -21.04 -2.30 -10.07
C GLN A 67 -20.47 -3.39 -10.99
N ARG A 68 -19.41 -4.09 -10.55
CA ARG A 68 -18.65 -5.04 -11.37
C ARG A 68 -19.30 -6.42 -11.40
N LEU A 69 -19.26 -7.03 -12.57
CA LEU A 69 -19.75 -8.39 -12.78
C LEU A 69 -18.96 -9.37 -11.90
N ASN A 70 -19.68 -10.35 -11.33
CA ASN A 70 -19.15 -11.47 -10.55
C ASN A 70 -18.41 -11.14 -9.23
N GLU A 71 -18.41 -9.89 -8.74
CA GLU A 71 -17.68 -9.56 -7.49
C GLU A 71 -18.27 -10.23 -6.23
N GLY A 72 -19.58 -10.50 -6.20
CA GLY A 72 -20.23 -11.37 -5.21
C GLY A 72 -20.14 -12.88 -5.48
N GLY A 73 -19.49 -13.29 -6.58
CA GLY A 73 -19.43 -14.68 -7.02
C GLY A 73 -18.54 -15.56 -6.13
N SER A 74 -18.97 -16.79 -5.85
CA SER A 74 -18.21 -17.71 -4.99
C SER A 74 -16.79 -17.95 -5.52
N VAL A 75 -15.80 -17.42 -4.80
CA VAL A 75 -14.38 -17.43 -5.16
C VAL A 75 -13.86 -18.84 -5.48
N LYS A 76 -14.48 -19.89 -4.92
CA LYS A 76 -14.19 -21.30 -5.25
C LYS A 76 -14.40 -21.60 -6.74
N LYS A 77 -15.52 -21.19 -7.35
CA LYS A 77 -15.79 -21.38 -8.79
C LYS A 77 -14.77 -20.61 -9.64
N LEU A 78 -14.46 -19.38 -9.25
CA LEU A 78 -13.47 -18.54 -9.93
C LEU A 78 -12.02 -19.06 -9.82
N LYS A 79 -11.73 -20.05 -8.97
CA LYS A 79 -10.36 -20.57 -8.84
C LYS A 79 -9.88 -21.38 -10.05
N LYS A 80 -10.77 -22.01 -10.83
CA LYS A 80 -10.40 -22.88 -11.96
C LYS A 80 -9.75 -22.15 -13.16
N VAL A 81 -9.86 -20.82 -13.23
CA VAL A 81 -9.47 -20.04 -14.44
C VAL A 81 -7.96 -19.88 -14.65
N SER A 82 -7.14 -20.13 -13.62
CA SER A 82 -5.67 -20.22 -13.77
C SER A 82 -5.06 -20.85 -12.52
N ASP A 83 -4.35 -21.95 -12.71
CA ASP A 83 -3.36 -22.40 -11.72
C ASP A 83 -2.25 -21.37 -11.58
N ARG A 84 -1.72 -21.25 -10.35
CA ARG A 84 -0.53 -20.46 -10.07
C ARG A 84 0.68 -21.38 -10.19
N LYS A 85 1.55 -21.13 -11.18
CA LYS A 85 2.89 -21.72 -11.17
C LYS A 85 3.60 -21.28 -9.89
N THR A 86 4.02 -22.26 -9.08
CA THR A 86 4.74 -22.04 -7.82
C THR A 86 6.12 -21.40 -8.09
N PRO A 87 6.70 -20.69 -7.11
CA PRO A 87 7.99 -20.05 -7.26
C PRO A 87 9.16 -21.01 -7.45
N PHE A 88 9.00 -22.30 -7.10
CA PHE A 88 9.98 -23.33 -7.46
C PHE A 88 10.02 -23.67 -8.96
N SER A 89 9.04 -23.22 -9.75
CA SER A 89 9.20 -23.23 -11.22
C SER A 89 10.13 -22.09 -11.65
N GLY A 90 11.18 -22.38 -12.43
CA GLY A 90 12.12 -21.35 -12.92
C GLY A 90 11.43 -20.20 -13.68
N GLY A 91 10.27 -20.48 -14.29
CA GLY A 91 9.40 -19.48 -14.91
C GLY A 91 8.81 -18.43 -13.95
N PHE A 92 8.89 -18.61 -12.62
CA PHE A 92 8.60 -17.56 -11.65
C PHE A 92 9.75 -16.57 -11.50
N TYR A 93 11.00 -17.03 -11.38
CA TYR A 93 12.16 -16.14 -11.30
C TYR A 93 12.32 -15.31 -12.58
N VAL A 94 12.11 -15.90 -13.76
CA VAL A 94 12.04 -15.16 -15.03
C VAL A 94 10.93 -14.11 -15.01
N LYS A 95 9.79 -14.38 -14.37
CA LYS A 95 8.73 -13.38 -14.19
C LYS A 95 9.13 -12.27 -13.20
N LEU A 96 9.82 -12.61 -12.11
CA LEU A 96 10.28 -11.66 -11.11
C LEU A 96 11.29 -10.67 -11.71
N VAL A 97 12.29 -11.17 -12.45
CA VAL A 97 13.27 -10.35 -13.18
C VAL A 97 12.57 -9.43 -14.21
N LYS A 98 11.56 -9.93 -14.93
CA LYS A 98 10.78 -9.10 -15.86
C LYS A 98 9.96 -8.02 -15.14
N GLY A 99 9.48 -8.28 -13.91
CA GLY A 99 8.94 -7.26 -13.01
C GLY A 99 9.96 -6.19 -12.63
N GLY A 100 11.18 -6.60 -12.27
CA GLY A 100 12.28 -5.69 -11.94
C GLY A 100 12.71 -4.80 -13.13
N TYR A 101 12.77 -5.34 -14.34
CA TYR A 101 12.98 -4.55 -15.56
C TYR A 101 11.84 -3.55 -15.79
N CYS A 102 10.58 -3.93 -15.55
CA CYS A 102 9.45 -3.00 -15.66
C CYS A 102 9.53 -1.87 -14.60
N PHE A 103 10.07 -2.14 -13.42
CA PHE A 103 10.37 -1.12 -12.41
C PHE A 103 11.44 -0.15 -12.93
N LEU A 104 12.56 -0.65 -13.48
CA LEU A 104 13.63 0.22 -14.01
C LEU A 104 13.19 1.05 -15.22
N LYS A 105 12.69 0.42 -16.29
CA LYS A 105 12.25 1.13 -17.52
C LYS A 105 11.02 2.01 -17.25
N GLY A 106 10.08 1.55 -16.41
CA GLY A 106 8.93 2.35 -15.99
C GLY A 106 9.33 3.58 -15.18
N THR A 107 10.22 3.45 -14.21
CA THR A 107 10.74 4.58 -13.42
C THR A 107 11.49 5.57 -14.30
N TYR A 108 12.35 5.10 -15.22
CA TYR A 108 13.06 5.96 -16.17
C TYR A 108 12.10 6.74 -17.09
N VAL A 109 11.09 6.09 -17.66
CA VAL A 109 10.06 6.76 -18.48
C VAL A 109 9.30 7.80 -17.64
N THR A 110 8.96 7.45 -16.39
CA THR A 110 8.24 8.35 -15.46
C THR A 110 9.06 9.59 -15.12
N PHE A 111 10.38 9.46 -14.95
CA PHE A 111 11.30 10.59 -14.75
C PHE A 111 11.55 11.43 -16.01
N LYS A 112 11.23 10.92 -17.20
CA LYS A 112 11.34 11.67 -18.47
C LYS A 112 10.09 12.49 -18.77
N GLU A 113 8.96 12.20 -18.11
CA GLU A 113 7.67 12.84 -18.39
C GLU A 113 7.55 14.20 -17.68
N GLU A 114 7.57 15.30 -18.44
CA GLU A 114 7.60 16.66 -17.89
C GLU A 114 6.36 16.97 -17.02
N LYS A 115 5.19 16.43 -17.39
CA LYS A 115 3.95 16.56 -16.59
C LYS A 115 4.11 15.95 -15.19
N VAL A 116 4.76 14.78 -15.12
CA VAL A 116 5.04 14.09 -13.85
C VAL A 116 6.07 14.87 -13.02
N ILE A 117 7.16 15.37 -13.63
CA ILE A 117 8.16 16.19 -12.93
C ILE A 117 7.50 17.43 -12.29
N LYS A 118 6.65 18.14 -13.04
CA LYS A 118 5.94 19.33 -12.54
C LYS A 118 5.02 19.00 -11.36
N ALA A 119 4.23 17.94 -11.47
CA ALA A 119 3.33 17.49 -10.40
C ALA A 119 4.09 16.94 -9.17
N PHE A 120 5.19 16.23 -9.39
CA PHE A 120 6.11 15.74 -8.36
C PHE A 120 6.72 16.90 -7.57
N LEU A 121 7.23 17.94 -8.25
CA LEU A 121 7.77 19.14 -7.60
C LEU A 121 6.69 19.94 -6.84
N SER A 122 5.46 19.99 -7.35
CA SER A 122 4.32 20.57 -6.62
C SER A 122 4.00 19.78 -5.34
N THR A 123 3.95 18.45 -5.45
CA THR A 123 3.68 17.54 -4.33
C THR A 123 4.80 17.60 -3.28
N LEU A 124 6.06 17.68 -3.71
CA LEU A 124 7.23 17.88 -2.85
C LEU A 124 7.15 19.20 -2.07
N LYS A 125 6.71 20.30 -2.70
CA LYS A 125 6.47 21.57 -2.01
C LYS A 125 5.36 21.47 -0.96
N ILE A 126 4.26 20.78 -1.27
CA ILE A 126 3.14 20.55 -0.34
C ILE A 126 3.60 19.69 0.85
N ILE A 127 4.35 18.61 0.61
CA ILE A 127 4.91 17.75 1.66
C ILE A 127 5.89 18.54 2.53
N LEU A 128 6.82 19.30 1.94
CA LEU A 128 7.80 20.10 2.67
C LEU A 128 7.13 21.19 3.53
N PHE A 129 6.12 21.88 2.98
CA PHE A 129 5.32 22.85 3.73
C PHE A 129 4.51 22.18 4.84
N GLY A 130 3.94 20.99 4.61
CA GLY A 130 3.23 20.22 5.63
C GLY A 130 4.14 19.76 6.77
N VAL A 131 5.36 19.32 6.48
CA VAL A 131 6.38 18.97 7.48
C VAL A 131 6.85 20.20 8.26
N LEU A 132 7.08 21.33 7.58
CA LEU A 132 7.43 22.59 8.25
C LEU A 132 6.29 23.10 9.15
N ALA A 133 5.05 23.02 8.68
CA ALA A 133 3.86 23.38 9.45
C ALA A 133 3.67 22.46 10.66
N SER A 134 3.88 21.14 10.53
CA SER A 134 3.80 20.23 11.67
C SER A 134 4.93 20.47 12.67
N TYR A 135 6.14 20.76 12.22
CA TYR A 135 7.25 21.19 13.08
C TYR A 135 6.87 22.44 13.89
N LEU A 136 6.34 23.48 13.22
CA LEU A 136 5.93 24.73 13.88
C LEU A 136 4.78 24.51 14.87
N VAL A 137 3.79 23.67 14.55
CA VAL A 137 2.69 23.35 15.48
C VAL A 137 3.21 22.60 16.71
N ILE A 138 4.07 21.59 16.54
CA ILE A 138 4.67 20.86 17.67
C ILE A 138 5.51 21.83 18.51
N PHE A 139 6.34 22.67 17.88
CA PHE A 139 7.16 23.68 18.56
C PHE A 139 6.30 24.67 19.37
N PHE A 140 5.24 25.25 18.79
CA PHE A 140 4.38 26.18 19.52
C PHE A 140 3.54 25.50 20.61
N MET A 141 3.26 24.20 20.51
CA MET A 141 2.61 23.42 21.58
C MET A 141 3.58 23.06 22.72
N THR A 142 4.83 22.68 22.44
CA THR A 142 5.81 22.33 23.48
C THR A 142 6.49 23.55 24.10
N PHE A 143 6.61 24.67 23.38
CA PHE A 143 7.24 25.90 23.86
C PHE A 143 6.71 26.42 25.21
N PRO A 144 5.39 26.61 25.45
CA PRO A 144 4.89 27.08 26.75
C PRO A 144 5.14 26.05 27.87
N ILE A 145 5.08 24.75 27.56
CA ILE A 145 5.33 23.68 28.54
C ILE A 145 6.81 23.68 28.94
N ARG A 146 7.73 23.77 27.97
CA ARG A 146 9.18 23.89 28.18
C ARG A 146 9.56 25.15 28.95
N LEU A 147 8.93 26.30 28.63
CA LEU A 147 9.13 27.55 29.36
C LEU A 147 8.69 27.43 30.83
N PHE A 148 7.55 26.77 31.07
CA PHE A 148 7.06 26.49 32.42
C PHE A 148 7.94 25.50 33.19
N VAL A 149 8.38 24.40 32.56
CA VAL A 149 9.32 23.42 33.16
C VAL A 149 10.65 24.09 33.50
N SER A 150 11.22 24.90 32.59
CA SER A 150 12.46 25.66 32.81
C SER A 150 12.33 26.71 33.93
N PHE A 151 11.15 27.29 34.13
CA PHE A 151 10.87 28.18 35.25
C PHE A 151 10.79 27.43 36.59
N LEU A 152 10.19 26.23 36.60
CA LEU A 152 10.11 25.39 37.81
C LEU A 152 11.46 24.76 38.20
N THR A 153 12.29 24.37 37.25
CA THR A 153 13.67 23.90 37.54
C THR A 153 14.54 25.05 38.05
N TRP A 154 14.38 26.27 37.53
CA TRP A 154 15.05 27.48 38.07
C TRP A 154 14.67 27.80 39.52
N ILE A 155 13.45 27.48 39.95
CA ILE A 155 12.99 27.57 41.35
C ILE A 155 13.57 26.45 42.25
N GLY A 156 14.26 25.46 41.67
CA GLY A 156 14.95 24.37 42.38
C GLY A 156 14.24 23.02 42.36
N ILE A 157 13.19 22.85 41.55
CA ILE A 157 12.45 21.58 41.46
C ILE A 157 13.17 20.63 40.48
N SER A 158 14.24 19.98 40.95
CA SER A 158 15.14 19.13 40.14
C SER A 158 14.48 17.89 39.54
N HIS A 159 13.38 17.37 40.10
CA HIS A 159 12.70 16.19 39.57
C HIS A 159 12.05 16.38 38.18
N LEU A 160 12.04 17.59 37.63
CA LEU A 160 11.42 17.90 36.33
C LEU A 160 12.36 17.72 35.12
N GLU A 161 13.66 17.47 35.32
CA GLU A 161 14.62 17.28 34.22
C GLU A 161 14.22 16.12 33.27
N SER A 162 13.65 15.04 33.82
CA SER A 162 13.13 13.92 33.03
C SER A 162 11.93 14.29 32.15
N ILE A 163 11.17 15.32 32.50
CA ILE A 163 10.05 15.81 31.70
C ILE A 163 10.57 16.64 30.52
N ASP A 164 11.65 17.41 30.67
CA ASP A 164 12.26 18.15 29.55
C ASP A 164 12.91 17.19 28.53
N GLU A 165 13.53 16.10 28.99
CA GLU A 165 14.02 15.01 28.11
C GLU A 165 12.87 14.33 27.35
N MET A 166 11.76 13.99 28.04
CA MET A 166 10.56 13.44 27.38
C MET A 166 9.87 14.46 26.45
N LEU A 167 10.08 15.76 26.66
CA LEU A 167 9.63 16.85 25.79
C LEU A 167 10.67 17.22 24.73
N ASP A 168 11.71 16.41 24.46
CA ASP A 168 12.61 16.68 23.34
C ASP A 168 11.84 16.68 22.01
N THR A 169 11.67 17.87 21.44
CA THR A 169 11.03 18.10 20.15
C THR A 169 11.64 17.22 19.07
N LYS A 170 12.95 16.92 19.12
CA LYS A 170 13.60 15.99 18.20
C LYS A 170 13.11 14.55 18.38
N GLN A 171 13.08 14.01 19.60
CA GLN A 171 12.58 12.66 19.85
C GLN A 171 11.09 12.51 19.47
N VAL A 172 10.26 13.51 19.81
CA VAL A 172 8.86 13.57 19.40
C VAL A 172 8.71 13.60 17.87
N ILE A 173 9.56 14.35 17.17
CA ILE A 173 9.60 14.36 15.69
C ILE A 173 10.08 13.02 15.14
N ASP A 174 11.11 12.40 15.70
CA ASP A 174 11.65 11.12 15.22
C ASP A 174 10.61 10.00 15.34
N ASP A 175 9.88 9.90 16.46
CA ASP A 175 8.77 8.95 16.60
C ASP A 175 7.59 9.29 15.64
N ILE A 176 7.22 10.58 15.48
CA ILE A 176 6.17 11.01 14.52
C ILE A 176 6.58 10.76 13.05
N ALA A 177 7.87 10.88 12.71
CA ALA A 177 8.39 10.73 11.36
C ALA A 177 8.17 9.34 10.78
N TYR A 178 8.05 8.30 11.62
CA TYR A 178 7.65 6.96 11.19
C TYR A 178 6.19 6.89 10.70
N PHE A 179 5.31 7.81 11.13
CA PHE A 179 3.90 7.85 10.74
C PHE A 179 3.65 8.71 9.49
N ILE A 180 4.44 9.76 9.26
CA ILE A 180 4.30 10.68 8.11
C ILE A 180 4.09 9.94 6.77
N PRO A 181 4.81 8.85 6.41
CA PRO A 181 4.63 8.18 5.13
C PRO A 181 3.26 7.48 5.03
N LEU A 182 2.79 6.89 6.13
CA LEU A 182 1.48 6.23 6.19
C LEU A 182 0.35 7.27 6.06
N VAL A 183 0.50 8.42 6.73
CA VAL A 183 -0.45 9.54 6.65
C VAL A 183 -0.44 10.17 5.25
N VAL A 184 0.72 10.43 4.65
CA VAL A 184 0.82 11.01 3.30
C VAL A 184 0.30 10.05 2.24
N VAL A 185 0.69 8.77 2.25
CA VAL A 185 0.17 7.77 1.28
C VAL A 185 -1.34 7.56 1.48
N GLY A 186 -1.84 7.55 2.72
CA GLY A 186 -3.27 7.53 3.01
C GLY A 186 -4.01 8.75 2.46
N THR A 187 -3.43 9.95 2.61
CA THR A 187 -3.99 11.21 2.13
C THR A 187 -4.00 11.28 0.61
N LEU A 188 -2.87 10.99 -0.05
CA LEU A 188 -2.78 10.90 -1.50
C LEU A 188 -3.71 9.84 -2.09
N ARG A 189 -4.07 8.78 -1.34
CA ARG A 189 -4.99 7.74 -1.80
C ARG A 189 -6.47 8.07 -1.60
N TYR A 190 -6.85 8.64 -0.46
CA TYR A 190 -8.28 8.82 -0.08
C TYR A 190 -8.77 10.26 -0.14
N VAL A 191 -7.88 11.25 0.04
CA VAL A 191 -8.22 12.69 0.00
C VAL A 191 -7.92 13.28 -1.39
N VAL A 192 -6.84 12.84 -2.03
CA VAL A 192 -6.42 13.32 -3.37
C VAL A 192 -6.31 12.17 -4.39
N PRO A 193 -7.35 11.33 -4.58
CA PRO A 193 -7.27 10.15 -5.44
C PRO A 193 -6.89 10.48 -6.89
N SER A 194 -7.27 11.66 -7.39
CA SER A 194 -6.91 12.20 -8.70
C SER A 194 -5.40 12.23 -8.93
N PHE A 195 -4.58 12.50 -7.90
CA PHE A 195 -3.12 12.52 -8.03
C PHE A 195 -2.58 11.16 -8.52
N ASN A 196 -3.10 10.04 -7.99
CA ASN A 196 -2.68 8.71 -8.43
C ASN A 196 -3.12 8.43 -9.87
N GLU A 197 -4.33 8.87 -10.22
CA GLU A 197 -4.85 8.72 -11.59
C GLU A 197 -4.03 9.54 -12.58
N ASP A 198 -3.78 10.82 -12.30
CA ASP A 198 -3.00 11.71 -13.15
C ASP A 198 -1.56 11.21 -13.34
N MET A 199 -0.90 10.75 -12.27
CA MET A 199 0.47 10.20 -12.39
C MET A 199 0.49 8.94 -13.26
N PHE A 200 -0.44 8.01 -13.02
CA PHE A 200 -0.62 6.81 -13.84
C PHE A 200 -0.91 7.15 -15.30
N PHE A 201 -1.79 8.13 -15.54
CA PHE A 201 -2.25 8.49 -16.87
C PHE A 201 -1.26 9.34 -17.67
N PHE A 202 -0.47 10.24 -17.07
CA PHE A 202 0.57 10.98 -17.81
C PHE A 202 1.62 10.05 -18.41
N VAL A 203 2.06 9.03 -17.66
CA VAL A 203 3.00 8.01 -18.16
C VAL A 203 2.34 7.07 -19.16
N LEU A 204 1.03 6.84 -19.06
CA LEU A 204 0.30 6.05 -20.07
C LEU A 204 0.12 6.83 -21.37
N GLU A 205 -0.22 8.12 -21.29
CA GLU A 205 -0.42 9.04 -22.43
C GLU A 205 0.83 9.16 -23.30
N SER A 206 2.03 9.25 -22.69
CA SER A 206 3.29 9.35 -23.43
C SER A 206 3.84 8.00 -23.93
N GLN A 207 3.14 6.89 -23.68
CA GLN A 207 3.52 5.56 -24.17
C GLN A 207 2.49 4.94 -25.12
N ASP A 208 1.19 5.13 -24.89
CA ASP A 208 0.12 4.76 -25.81
C ASP A 208 -1.11 5.67 -25.63
N LYS A 209 -1.25 6.66 -26.53
CA LYS A 209 -2.35 7.62 -26.52
C LYS A 209 -3.73 6.99 -26.74
N LYS A 210 -3.84 5.89 -27.50
CA LYS A 210 -5.12 5.22 -27.76
C LYS A 210 -5.62 4.53 -26.49
N LEU A 211 -4.72 3.78 -25.84
CA LEU A 211 -5.00 3.11 -24.57
C LEU A 211 -5.28 4.12 -23.44
N PHE A 212 -4.55 5.25 -23.40
CA PHE A 212 -4.80 6.34 -22.47
C PHE A 212 -6.23 6.89 -22.59
N SER A 213 -6.67 7.32 -23.77
CA SER A 213 -8.01 7.90 -23.94
C SER A 213 -9.09 6.90 -23.55
N TYR A 214 -9.01 5.68 -24.10
CA TYR A 214 -9.98 4.62 -23.79
C TYR A 214 -10.09 4.31 -22.29
N LEU A 215 -8.97 4.23 -21.56
CA LEU A 215 -9.01 3.98 -20.12
C LEU A 215 -9.42 5.21 -19.30
N LYS A 216 -9.15 6.43 -19.78
CA LYS A 216 -9.62 7.67 -19.14
C LYS A 216 -11.13 7.84 -19.29
N ASP A 217 -11.68 7.52 -20.46
CA ASP A 217 -13.11 7.57 -20.76
C ASP A 217 -13.88 6.37 -20.16
N SER A 218 -13.18 5.27 -19.82
CA SER A 218 -13.80 4.10 -19.21
C SER A 218 -14.36 4.38 -17.80
N LYS A 219 -15.61 3.97 -17.57
CA LYS A 219 -16.33 4.22 -16.32
C LYS A 219 -15.62 3.60 -15.11
N ILE A 220 -15.49 4.37 -14.03
CA ILE A 220 -15.10 3.88 -12.71
C ILE A 220 -16.26 3.03 -12.15
N LEU A 221 -16.03 1.74 -11.94
CA LEU A 221 -17.03 0.75 -11.50
C LEU A 221 -16.87 0.30 -10.05
N LYS A 222 -15.72 0.64 -9.43
CA LYS A 222 -15.39 0.25 -8.06
C LYS A 222 -14.57 1.32 -7.34
N THR A 223 -15.24 2.09 -6.49
CA THR A 223 -14.59 2.89 -5.45
C THR A 223 -13.97 1.99 -4.39
N TYR A 224 -12.85 2.39 -3.80
CA TYR A 224 -12.23 1.72 -2.65
C TYR A 224 -12.41 2.61 -1.40
N PRO A 225 -13.44 2.37 -0.57
CA PRO A 225 -13.71 3.25 0.57
C PRO A 225 -12.67 3.06 1.68
N MET A 226 -12.25 4.17 2.32
CA MET A 226 -11.22 4.20 3.37
C MET A 226 -11.48 3.21 4.50
N ILE A 227 -12.74 3.02 4.92
CA ILE A 227 -13.14 2.05 5.94
C ILE A 227 -12.81 0.59 5.54
N GLY A 228 -12.83 0.28 4.24
CA GLY A 228 -12.46 -1.03 3.69
C GLY A 228 -10.95 -1.30 3.75
N TYR A 229 -10.12 -0.25 3.73
CA TYR A 229 -8.69 -0.33 4.00
C TYR A 229 -8.42 -0.41 5.51
N LEU A 230 -9.04 0.47 6.31
CA LEU A 230 -8.87 0.47 7.77
C LEU A 230 -9.26 -0.87 8.40
N LYS A 231 -10.31 -1.53 7.89
CA LYS A 231 -10.72 -2.90 8.29
C LYS A 231 -9.75 -4.01 7.86
N ARG A 232 -8.95 -3.80 6.81
CA ARG A 232 -7.87 -4.72 6.42
C ARG A 232 -6.64 -4.50 7.29
N PHE A 233 -6.29 -3.23 7.54
CA PHE A 233 -5.19 -2.81 8.39
C PHE A 233 -5.41 -3.28 9.84
N SER A 234 -6.56 -3.02 10.45
CA SER A 234 -6.86 -3.47 11.82
C SER A 234 -6.85 -4.99 11.96
N LYS A 235 -7.33 -5.74 10.96
CA LYS A 235 -7.21 -7.20 10.94
C LYS A 235 -5.74 -7.68 10.87
N LEU A 236 -4.88 -6.96 10.17
CA LEU A 236 -3.44 -7.21 10.13
C LEU A 236 -2.78 -6.89 11.48
N ALA A 237 -3.08 -5.73 12.06
CA ALA A 237 -2.56 -5.28 13.35
C ALA A 237 -2.98 -6.22 14.50
N VAL A 238 -4.26 -6.60 14.59
CA VAL A 238 -4.75 -7.58 15.59
C VAL A 238 -4.03 -8.92 15.45
N MET A 239 -3.79 -9.42 14.23
CA MET A 239 -3.02 -10.64 14.03
C MET A 239 -1.54 -10.48 14.37
N GLY A 240 -0.95 -9.29 14.16
CA GLY A 240 0.39 -8.95 14.62
C GLY A 240 0.51 -8.96 16.14
N ILE A 241 -0.46 -8.35 16.83
CA ILE A 241 -0.58 -8.33 18.29
C ILE A 241 -0.74 -9.74 18.84
N LEU A 242 -1.58 -10.60 18.22
CA LEU A 242 -1.70 -12.00 18.62
C LEU A 242 -0.39 -12.77 18.44
N VAL A 243 0.32 -12.60 17.32
CA VAL A 243 1.64 -13.23 17.09
C VAL A 243 2.68 -12.71 18.09
N MET A 244 2.61 -11.44 18.50
CA MET A 244 3.46 -10.86 19.56
C MET A 244 3.15 -11.49 20.93
N ILE A 245 1.88 -11.55 21.32
CA ILE A 245 1.43 -12.13 22.60
C ILE A 245 1.84 -13.60 22.71
N PHE A 246 1.51 -14.43 21.72
CA PHE A 246 1.92 -15.83 21.69
C PHE A 246 3.44 -15.99 21.51
N GLY A 247 4.13 -14.98 20.97
CA GLY A 247 5.58 -14.92 20.84
C GLY A 247 6.34 -14.78 22.17
N TYR A 248 5.70 -14.29 23.23
CA TYR A 248 6.29 -14.24 24.58
C TYR A 248 6.27 -15.59 25.32
N ILE A 249 5.52 -16.59 24.83
CA ILE A 249 5.45 -17.89 25.50
C ILE A 249 6.73 -18.68 25.20
N PRO A 250 7.52 -19.09 26.21
CA PRO A 250 8.76 -19.82 26.00
C PRO A 250 8.52 -21.15 25.28
N TYR A 251 9.48 -21.57 24.46
CA TYR A 251 9.42 -22.72 23.52
C TYR A 251 8.36 -22.62 22.41
N ILE A 252 7.17 -22.09 22.70
CA ILE A 252 6.05 -21.97 21.75
C ILE A 252 6.26 -20.79 20.77
N GLY A 253 6.86 -19.69 21.20
CA GLY A 253 7.03 -18.47 20.39
C GLY A 253 7.79 -18.65 19.08
N ASP A 254 8.73 -19.61 18.99
CA ASP A 254 9.43 -19.94 17.75
C ASP A 254 8.51 -20.65 16.73
N PHE A 255 7.70 -21.60 17.19
CA PHE A 255 6.68 -22.25 16.37
C PHE A 255 5.57 -21.27 15.94
N VAL A 256 5.20 -20.32 16.82
CA VAL A 256 4.24 -19.25 16.49
C VAL A 256 4.72 -18.40 15.32
N LEU A 257 6.00 -17.98 15.33
CA LEU A 257 6.57 -17.24 14.20
C LEU A 257 6.55 -18.09 12.92
N ALA A 258 6.93 -19.37 12.99
CA ALA A 258 6.94 -20.27 11.84
C ALA A 258 5.53 -20.51 11.27
N VAL A 259 4.52 -20.74 12.11
CA VAL A 259 3.11 -20.89 11.69
C VAL A 259 2.59 -19.59 11.06
N ALA A 260 2.95 -18.42 11.61
CA ALA A 260 2.61 -17.12 11.01
C ALA A 260 3.31 -16.93 9.64
N GLN A 261 4.61 -17.21 9.57
CA GLN A 261 5.45 -17.17 8.36
C GLN A 261 4.83 -18.03 7.25
N PHE A 262 4.41 -19.25 7.58
CA PHE A 262 3.71 -20.17 6.68
C PHE A 262 2.35 -19.62 6.25
N TYR A 263 1.47 -19.31 7.20
CA TYR A 263 0.09 -18.84 6.94
C TYR A 263 0.07 -17.63 6.00
N TYR A 264 0.95 -16.66 6.25
CA TYR A 264 1.02 -15.44 5.48
C TYR A 264 1.75 -15.60 4.14
N SER A 265 2.80 -16.44 4.05
CA SER A 265 3.48 -16.71 2.78
C SER A 265 2.69 -17.63 1.85
N TYR A 266 1.81 -18.50 2.38
CA TYR A 266 1.06 -19.49 1.60
C TYR A 266 0.19 -18.87 0.51
N LYS A 267 -0.45 -17.71 0.76
CA LYS A 267 -1.27 -17.01 -0.24
C LYS A 267 -0.47 -16.29 -1.35
N PRO A 268 0.53 -15.44 -1.05
CA PRO A 268 1.35 -14.77 -2.05
C PRO A 268 2.29 -15.75 -2.75
N LEU A 269 3.15 -16.44 -1.99
CA LEU A 269 4.26 -17.24 -2.52
C LEU A 269 3.86 -18.69 -2.81
N GLY A 270 2.84 -19.24 -2.14
CA GLY A 270 2.42 -20.63 -2.32
C GLY A 270 3.08 -21.59 -1.33
N GLN A 271 2.57 -22.83 -1.28
CA GLN A 271 2.83 -23.79 -0.20
C GLN A 271 4.32 -24.11 0.01
N GLY A 272 5.05 -24.44 -1.05
CA GLY A 272 6.45 -24.87 -0.93
C GLY A 272 7.38 -23.80 -0.35
N THR A 273 7.31 -22.57 -0.86
CA THR A 273 8.13 -21.46 -0.35
C THR A 273 7.66 -20.96 1.00
N ALA A 274 6.36 -21.01 1.28
CA ALA A 274 5.86 -20.78 2.63
C ALA A 274 6.43 -21.78 3.64
N PHE A 275 6.52 -23.06 3.27
CA PHE A 275 7.11 -24.11 4.08
C PHE A 275 8.63 -23.91 4.27
N VAL A 276 9.37 -23.66 3.20
CA VAL A 276 10.82 -23.41 3.29
C VAL A 276 11.13 -22.14 4.10
N LEU A 277 10.38 -21.05 3.91
CA LEU A 277 10.52 -19.84 4.73
C LEU A 277 10.14 -20.09 6.20
N SER A 278 9.14 -20.94 6.47
CA SER A 278 8.75 -21.37 7.82
C SER A 278 9.87 -22.15 8.51
N LEU A 279 10.55 -23.06 7.79
CA LEU A 279 11.72 -23.76 8.31
C LEU A 279 12.88 -22.80 8.60
N PHE A 280 13.17 -21.85 7.70
CA PHE A 280 14.18 -20.81 7.95
C PHE A 280 13.84 -19.88 9.12
N SER A 281 12.56 -19.71 9.50
CA SER A 281 12.18 -18.95 10.70
C SER A 281 12.33 -19.72 12.01
N LEU A 282 12.42 -21.05 11.99
CA LEU A 282 12.74 -21.86 13.17
C LEU A 282 14.25 -21.82 13.51
N TYR A 283 15.11 -21.69 12.50
CA TYR A 283 16.56 -21.61 12.72
C TYR A 283 16.97 -20.20 13.18
N SER A 284 17.40 -20.11 14.44
CA SER A 284 17.65 -18.83 15.16
C SER A 284 18.49 -17.81 14.36
N PRO A 285 19.64 -18.16 13.75
CA PRO A 285 20.41 -17.21 12.94
C PRO A 285 19.65 -16.63 11.75
N THR A 286 18.79 -17.41 11.09
CA THR A 286 18.00 -16.95 9.93
C THR A 286 16.65 -16.35 10.32
N LYS A 287 16.20 -16.45 11.58
CA LYS A 287 14.92 -15.90 12.09
C LYS A 287 14.73 -14.42 11.73
N ARG A 288 15.76 -13.60 11.91
CA ARG A 288 15.77 -12.15 11.58
C ARG A 288 15.58 -11.90 10.08
N ILE A 289 16.21 -12.72 9.25
CA ILE A 289 16.17 -12.64 7.78
C ILE A 289 14.79 -13.12 7.27
N ALA A 290 14.30 -14.24 7.79
CA ALA A 290 12.99 -14.79 7.46
C ALA A 290 11.85 -13.81 7.77
N ALA A 291 11.86 -13.17 8.94
CA ALA A 291 10.87 -12.14 9.31
C ALA A 291 10.94 -10.90 8.39
N ASN A 292 12.14 -10.41 8.05
CA ASN A 292 12.31 -9.31 7.10
C ASN A 292 11.84 -9.68 5.68
N ILE A 293 12.10 -10.91 5.21
CA ILE A 293 11.60 -11.41 3.92
C ILE A 293 10.07 -11.51 3.93
N LEU A 294 9.47 -12.01 5.02
CA LEU A 294 8.01 -12.08 5.16
C LEU A 294 7.39 -10.68 5.07
N LYS A 295 7.86 -9.76 5.91
CA LYS A 295 7.38 -8.37 5.95
C LYS A 295 7.49 -7.70 4.58
N THR A 296 8.64 -7.81 3.92
CA THR A 296 8.88 -7.23 2.59
C THR A 296 7.98 -7.89 1.53
N SER A 297 7.76 -9.21 1.62
CA SER A 297 6.85 -9.94 0.71
C SER A 297 5.38 -9.60 0.94
N MET A 298 4.96 -9.40 2.20
CA MET A 298 3.62 -8.91 2.55
C MET A 298 3.38 -7.54 1.95
N ALA A 299 4.29 -6.59 2.21
CA ALA A 299 4.23 -5.23 1.74
C ALA A 299 4.22 -5.17 0.20
N ALA A 300 5.11 -5.90 -0.49
CA ALA A 300 5.11 -5.99 -1.96
C ALA A 300 3.80 -6.53 -2.54
N ASN A 301 3.19 -7.54 -1.91
CA ASN A 301 1.88 -8.08 -2.30
C ASN A 301 0.68 -7.23 -1.82
N SER A 302 0.88 -6.21 -0.98
CA SER A 302 -0.12 -5.17 -0.73
C SER A 302 0.04 -4.03 -1.74
N LEU A 303 1.22 -3.40 -1.74
CA LEU A 303 1.59 -2.29 -2.62
C LEU A 303 1.29 -2.57 -4.10
N GLY A 304 1.64 -3.76 -4.60
CA GLY A 304 1.35 -4.15 -5.98
C GLY A 304 -0.15 -4.23 -6.34
N LYS A 305 -1.04 -4.16 -5.36
CA LYS A 305 -2.49 -4.06 -5.57
C LYS A 305 -2.97 -2.61 -5.59
N GLU A 306 -2.28 -1.76 -4.83
CA GLU A 306 -2.60 -0.35 -4.57
C GLU A 306 -2.02 0.54 -5.68
N LEU A 307 -0.89 0.12 -6.27
CA LEU A 307 -0.35 0.69 -7.50
C LEU A 307 -1.19 0.31 -8.74
N LEU A 308 -1.70 -0.92 -8.83
CA LEU A 308 -2.57 -1.36 -9.93
C LEU A 308 -4.04 -0.91 -9.77
N GLU A 309 -4.37 -0.20 -8.69
CA GLU A 309 -5.74 0.11 -8.27
C GLU A 309 -6.47 0.99 -9.29
N VAL A 310 -5.80 2.02 -9.83
CA VAL A 310 -6.33 2.95 -10.86
C VAL A 310 -6.91 2.21 -12.07
N TYR A 311 -6.22 1.15 -12.52
CA TYR A 311 -6.70 0.28 -13.61
C TYR A 311 -7.81 -0.67 -13.14
N PHE A 312 -7.68 -1.26 -11.94
CA PHE A 312 -8.67 -2.20 -11.42
C PHE A 312 -10.01 -1.56 -10.99
N MET A 313 -10.05 -0.26 -10.71
CA MET A 313 -11.31 0.49 -10.52
C MET A 313 -12.19 0.51 -11.79
N ARG A 314 -11.60 0.36 -12.98
CA ARG A 314 -12.25 0.45 -14.30
C ARG A 314 -12.64 -0.90 -14.91
N LEU A 315 -12.13 -2.01 -14.39
CA LEU A 315 -12.38 -3.35 -14.95
C LEU A 315 -13.85 -3.80 -14.82
N PRO A 316 -14.53 -4.25 -15.89
CA PRO A 316 -15.95 -4.62 -15.84
C PRO A 316 -16.25 -5.92 -15.08
N ASP A 317 -15.33 -6.89 -15.06
CA ASP A 317 -15.48 -8.18 -14.39
C ASP A 317 -14.37 -8.39 -13.35
N TYR A 318 -14.73 -8.83 -12.14
CA TYR A 318 -13.79 -9.27 -11.12
C TYR A 318 -12.88 -10.42 -11.61
N LYS A 319 -13.33 -11.24 -12.57
CA LYS A 319 -12.52 -12.29 -13.22
C LYS A 319 -11.24 -11.75 -13.87
N GLN A 320 -11.29 -10.57 -14.51
CA GLN A 320 -10.12 -10.01 -15.19
C GLN A 320 -9.03 -9.58 -14.19
N GLU A 321 -9.42 -8.94 -13.09
CA GLU A 321 -8.53 -8.61 -11.95
C GLU A 321 -7.85 -9.88 -11.39
N LEU A 322 -8.66 -10.90 -11.10
CA LEU A 322 -8.18 -12.17 -10.56
C LEU A 322 -7.27 -12.93 -11.55
N TYR A 323 -7.55 -12.85 -12.84
CA TYR A 323 -6.70 -13.41 -13.90
C TYR A 323 -5.36 -12.69 -13.94
N ILE A 324 -5.33 -11.36 -13.96
CA ILE A 324 -4.09 -10.56 -14.01
C ILE A 324 -3.19 -10.89 -12.80
N TYR A 325 -3.73 -10.84 -11.58
CA TYR A 325 -3.01 -11.19 -10.34
C TYR A 325 -2.56 -12.65 -10.23
N ARG A 326 -3.02 -13.56 -11.10
CA ARG A 326 -2.58 -14.96 -11.15
C ARG A 326 -1.57 -15.18 -12.28
N ARG A 327 -1.97 -14.85 -13.50
CA ARG A 327 -1.19 -15.06 -14.73
C ARG A 327 0.13 -14.30 -14.67
N PHE A 328 0.11 -13.07 -14.16
CA PHE A 328 1.26 -12.17 -14.11
C PHE A 328 1.80 -11.94 -12.69
N TYR A 329 1.42 -12.77 -11.71
CA TYR A 329 1.79 -12.59 -10.29
C TYR A 329 3.27 -12.24 -10.08
N GLY A 330 4.20 -12.96 -10.72
CA GLY A 330 5.63 -12.71 -10.59
C GLY A 330 6.12 -11.37 -11.17
N TRP A 331 5.49 -10.85 -12.24
CA TRP A 331 5.83 -9.51 -12.77
C TRP A 331 5.42 -8.44 -11.76
N ILE A 332 4.17 -8.51 -11.30
CA ILE A 332 3.58 -7.58 -10.32
C ILE A 332 4.37 -7.63 -9.01
N PHE A 333 4.68 -8.83 -8.52
CA PHE A 333 5.44 -9.03 -7.29
C PHE A 333 6.89 -8.51 -7.40
N GLY A 334 7.61 -8.81 -8.49
CA GLY A 334 8.97 -8.33 -8.69
C GLY A 334 9.07 -6.80 -8.80
N PHE A 335 8.15 -6.19 -9.56
CA PHE A 335 8.00 -4.73 -9.65
C PHE A 335 7.75 -4.10 -8.28
N SER A 336 6.77 -4.65 -7.55
CA SER A 336 6.32 -4.10 -6.27
C SER A 336 7.30 -4.36 -5.12
N MET A 337 8.15 -5.39 -5.24
CA MET A 337 9.20 -5.70 -4.28
C MET A 337 10.34 -4.67 -4.35
N LEU A 338 10.73 -4.23 -5.56
CA LEU A 338 11.69 -3.13 -5.70
C LEU A 338 11.09 -1.80 -5.21
N TRP A 339 9.84 -1.49 -5.58
CA TRP A 339 9.17 -0.31 -5.02
C TRP A 339 9.02 -0.38 -3.50
N THR A 340 8.74 -1.55 -2.90
CA THR A 340 8.69 -1.71 -1.43
C THR A 340 10.02 -1.34 -0.77
N THR A 341 11.15 -1.69 -1.39
CA THR A 341 12.48 -1.34 -0.88
C THR A 341 12.74 0.16 -0.95
N VAL A 342 12.34 0.84 -2.03
CA VAL A 342 12.48 2.31 -2.17
C VAL A 342 11.54 3.05 -1.22
N LEU A 343 10.27 2.65 -1.16
CA LEU A 343 9.25 3.32 -0.34
C LEU A 343 9.35 2.99 1.16
N ARG A 344 10.27 2.10 1.58
CA ARG A 344 10.54 1.78 3.00
C ARG A 344 11.20 2.94 3.76
N PHE A 345 11.91 3.82 3.07
CA PHE A 345 12.52 5.01 3.66
C PHE A 345 11.47 6.13 3.82
N PRO A 346 11.21 6.66 5.02
CA PRO A 346 10.01 7.49 5.27
C PRO A 346 9.75 8.62 4.27
N PHE A 347 10.64 9.62 4.24
CA PHE A 347 10.48 10.80 3.38
C PHE A 347 10.55 10.45 1.88
N VAL A 348 11.45 9.53 1.51
CA VAL A 348 11.59 9.03 0.13
C VAL A 348 10.29 8.34 -0.32
N GLY A 349 9.62 7.58 0.55
CA GLY A 349 8.38 6.88 0.24
C GLY A 349 7.23 7.82 -0.07
N ALA A 350 7.05 8.87 0.73
CA ALA A 350 6.07 9.92 0.48
C ALA A 350 6.32 10.64 -0.86
N ILE A 351 7.60 10.95 -1.16
CA ILE A 351 8.03 11.68 -2.36
C ILE A 351 7.91 10.81 -3.63
N PHE A 352 8.41 9.58 -3.60
CA PHE A 352 8.45 8.69 -4.76
C PHE A 352 7.11 7.98 -5.04
N TRP A 353 6.08 8.12 -4.19
CA TRP A 353 4.76 7.54 -4.41
C TRP A 353 4.15 7.88 -5.79
N GLY A 354 4.25 9.15 -6.21
CA GLY A 354 3.79 9.57 -7.54
C GLY A 354 4.54 8.89 -8.70
N ILE A 355 5.84 8.66 -8.53
CA ILE A 355 6.68 7.95 -9.51
C ILE A 355 6.34 6.45 -9.54
N ALA A 356 5.98 5.86 -8.39
CA ALA A 356 5.49 4.49 -8.31
C ALA A 356 4.14 4.31 -9.02
N GLN A 357 3.22 5.27 -8.89
CA GLN A 357 1.95 5.26 -9.65
C GLN A 357 2.18 5.43 -11.16
N GLY A 358 3.00 6.40 -11.57
CA GLY A 358 3.34 6.62 -12.99
C GLY A 358 4.00 5.40 -13.65
N SER A 359 5.02 4.82 -13.01
CA SER A 359 5.68 3.62 -13.51
C SER A 359 4.74 2.40 -13.57
N THR A 360 3.61 2.43 -12.89
CA THR A 360 2.58 1.39 -12.96
C THR A 360 1.67 1.53 -14.19
N GLY A 361 1.53 2.73 -14.77
CA GLY A 361 0.98 2.91 -16.12
C GLY A 361 1.79 2.14 -17.16
N PHE A 362 3.12 2.25 -17.10
CA PHE A 362 4.04 1.47 -17.93
C PHE A 362 3.94 -0.05 -17.65
N LEU A 363 3.79 -0.46 -16.38
CA LEU A 363 3.57 -1.87 -16.05
C LEU A 363 2.27 -2.42 -16.67
N ILE A 364 1.15 -1.70 -16.55
CA ILE A 364 -0.14 -2.09 -17.16
C ILE A 364 -0.01 -2.24 -18.68
N LEU A 365 0.62 -1.27 -19.36
CA LEU A 365 0.88 -1.34 -20.79
C LEU A 365 1.63 -2.64 -21.18
N LYS A 366 2.70 -2.99 -20.45
CA LYS A 366 3.48 -4.21 -20.72
C LYS A 366 2.74 -5.49 -20.36
N LEU A 367 1.87 -5.47 -19.35
CA LEU A 367 0.98 -6.58 -19.01
C LEU A 367 -0.06 -6.83 -20.11
N LEU A 368 -0.70 -5.78 -20.63
CA LEU A 368 -1.67 -5.86 -21.72
C LEU A 368 -1.01 -6.33 -23.03
N GLN A 369 0.14 -5.75 -23.40
CA GLN A 369 0.92 -6.19 -24.58
C GLN A 369 1.30 -7.68 -24.48
N ARG A 370 1.73 -8.16 -23.30
CA ARG A 370 2.03 -9.59 -23.10
C ARG A 370 0.79 -10.48 -23.04
N ASN A 371 -0.40 -9.92 -22.80
CA ASN A 371 -1.65 -10.67 -22.90
C ASN A 371 -2.20 -10.74 -24.34
N LYS A 372 -2.13 -9.65 -25.12
CA LYS A 372 -2.43 -9.63 -26.56
C LYS A 372 -1.67 -10.74 -27.28
N LEU A 373 -0.33 -10.73 -27.18
CA LEU A 373 0.56 -11.78 -27.71
C LEU A 373 0.22 -13.21 -27.25
N LYS A 374 -0.47 -13.41 -26.11
CA LYS A 374 -0.91 -14.73 -25.65
C LYS A 374 -2.27 -15.12 -26.21
N TYR A 375 -3.17 -14.15 -26.36
CA TYR A 375 -4.46 -14.34 -27.02
C TYR A 375 -4.25 -14.72 -28.49
N ASP A 376 -3.38 -13.97 -29.18
CA ASP A 376 -3.03 -14.20 -30.60
C ASP A 376 -2.41 -15.60 -30.82
N ASN A 377 -1.56 -16.05 -29.89
CA ASN A 377 -0.97 -17.39 -29.89
C ASN A 377 -1.89 -18.49 -29.30
N LYS A 378 -3.17 -18.19 -29.03
CA LYS A 378 -4.16 -19.11 -28.43
C LYS A 378 -3.72 -19.72 -27.08
N GLU A 379 -2.82 -19.05 -26.37
CA GLU A 379 -2.33 -19.36 -25.02
C GLU A 379 -3.34 -18.95 -23.92
N THR A 380 -4.38 -18.18 -24.27
CA THR A 380 -5.44 -17.73 -23.36
C THR A 380 -6.65 -17.19 -24.13
N GLU A 381 -7.85 -17.43 -23.63
CA GLU A 381 -9.11 -16.88 -24.16
C GLU A 381 -9.50 -15.53 -23.51
N VAL A 382 -8.80 -15.12 -22.45
CA VAL A 382 -9.16 -13.95 -21.65
C VAL A 382 -8.62 -12.68 -22.29
N VAL A 383 -9.48 -11.94 -22.99
CA VAL A 383 -9.25 -10.55 -23.39
C VAL A 383 -9.35 -9.64 -22.16
N LEU A 384 -8.46 -8.66 -22.06
CA LEU A 384 -8.45 -7.65 -20.99
C LEU A 384 -8.93 -6.28 -21.50
N LEU A 385 -9.52 -5.48 -20.61
CA LEU A 385 -9.96 -4.10 -20.91
C LEU A 385 -8.83 -3.27 -21.53
N GLY A 386 -9.04 -2.76 -22.75
CA GLY A 386 -8.08 -1.95 -23.51
C GLY A 386 -7.02 -2.73 -24.30
N GLN A 387 -7.02 -4.07 -24.25
CA GLN A 387 -6.08 -4.90 -25.02
C GLN A 387 -6.27 -4.75 -26.55
N ASP A 388 -7.51 -4.52 -26.96
CA ASP A 388 -7.94 -4.18 -28.31
C ASP A 388 -7.43 -2.79 -28.74
N GLN A 389 -7.50 -1.80 -27.85
CA GLN A 389 -7.10 -0.40 -28.10
C GLN A 389 -5.59 -0.15 -28.06
N LEU A 390 -4.78 -1.18 -27.73
CA LEU A 390 -3.33 -1.12 -27.87
C LEU A 390 -2.93 -0.76 -29.31
N SER A 391 -2.16 0.33 -29.44
CA SER A 391 -1.48 0.71 -30.67
C SER A 391 -0.65 -0.44 -31.26
N ASP A 392 -0.47 -0.43 -32.58
CA ASP A 392 0.19 -1.53 -33.28
C ASP A 392 1.62 -1.70 -32.79
N PHE A 393 1.86 -2.85 -32.16
CA PHE A 393 3.03 -3.08 -31.35
C PHE A 393 4.24 -3.37 -32.26
N GLN A 394 4.95 -2.32 -32.64
CA GLN A 394 6.35 -2.46 -33.05
C GLN A 394 7.11 -3.05 -31.86
N GLU A 395 7.52 -4.31 -32.00
CA GLU A 395 8.32 -5.02 -31.02
C GLU A 395 9.70 -4.37 -30.95
N ASP A 396 9.85 -3.41 -30.02
CA ASP A 396 11.10 -2.79 -29.59
C ASP A 396 12.15 -3.89 -29.37
N SER A 397 12.96 -4.13 -30.40
CA SER A 397 13.82 -5.31 -30.53
C SER A 397 14.94 -5.34 -29.50
N SER A 398 15.17 -4.22 -28.83
CA SER A 398 16.05 -4.09 -27.67
C SER A 398 15.49 -4.73 -26.38
N SER A 399 14.20 -5.06 -26.32
CA SER A 399 13.50 -5.43 -25.08
C SER A 399 13.46 -6.96 -24.85
N PRO A 400 14.31 -7.54 -23.95
CA PRO A 400 14.33 -9.00 -23.64
C PRO A 400 13.07 -9.51 -22.90
N LEU A 401 12.09 -8.63 -22.69
CA LEU A 401 10.78 -8.99 -22.13
C LEU A 401 9.97 -9.93 -23.02
N LEU A 402 10.08 -9.81 -24.35
CA LEU A 402 9.08 -10.36 -25.27
C LEU A 402 9.56 -11.45 -26.23
N THR A 403 10.86 -11.76 -26.25
CA THR A 403 11.52 -12.87 -26.97
C THR A 403 11.09 -14.29 -26.51
N SER A 404 9.78 -14.55 -26.51
CA SER A 404 9.23 -15.89 -26.57
C SER A 404 9.33 -16.40 -28.00
N LYS A 405 10.40 -17.16 -28.28
CA LYS A 405 10.53 -18.11 -29.40
C LYS A 405 9.75 -17.75 -30.68
N LYS A 406 10.35 -16.95 -31.58
CA LYS A 406 10.18 -17.18 -33.03
C LYS A 406 10.89 -18.48 -33.39
N LEU A 407 10.30 -19.62 -33.02
CA LEU A 407 10.94 -20.92 -33.08
C LEU A 407 9.87 -21.99 -33.37
N ASN A 408 9.91 -22.53 -34.59
CA ASN A 408 9.12 -23.67 -35.10
C ASN A 408 7.61 -23.45 -35.29
N LEU A 409 7.25 -22.41 -36.06
CA LEU A 409 6.01 -22.37 -36.86
C LEU A 409 6.27 -22.44 -38.38
N LYS A 410 7.53 -22.64 -38.81
CA LYS A 410 7.96 -22.69 -40.22
C LYS A 410 8.44 -24.09 -40.67
N THR A 411 8.05 -25.13 -39.94
CA THR A 411 8.60 -26.51 -40.07
C THR A 411 7.55 -27.61 -39.87
N LYS A 412 6.28 -27.32 -40.20
CA LYS A 412 5.22 -28.32 -40.45
C LYS A 412 4.35 -27.91 -41.65
N VAL A 413 5.02 -27.65 -42.77
CA VAL A 413 4.45 -27.72 -44.11
C VAL A 413 5.47 -28.48 -44.95
N ASN A 414 5.29 -29.80 -44.96
CA ASN A 414 5.86 -30.87 -45.79
C ASN A 414 5.45 -32.19 -45.12
#